data_AF-A0A6V8P164-F1
#
_entry.id   AF-A0A6V8P164-F1
#
_cell.length_a   1.000
_cell.length_b   1.000
_cell.length_c   1.000
_cell.angle_alpha   90.00
_cell.angle_beta   90.00
_cell.angle_gamma   90.00
#
_symmetry.space_group_name_H-M   'P 1'
#
loop_
_entity.id
_entity.type
_entity.pdbx_description
1 polymer ?
#
loop_
_entity_poly.entity_id
_entity_poly.type
_entity_poly.pdbx_seq_one_letter_code
_entity_poly.pdbx_strand_id
1 'polypeptide(L)' 'RYFVEKFSRELGKDVRAIDEAALHKLVRYGWPGNVRELENCLKRAVVLSKGDLLNAEDVQIQGTEKKE' A
#
# COMPACT_ATOMS: atom_id res chain seq x y z
N ARG A 1 6.85 6.77 0.61
CA ARG A 1 7.46 6.48 1.92
C ARG A 1 6.69 7.12 3.08
N TYR A 2 6.41 8.43 3.04
CA TYR A 2 5.69 9.18 4.09
C TYR A 2 4.46 8.47 4.69
N PHE A 3 3.49 8.05 3.87
CA PHE A 3 2.26 7.40 4.37
C PHE A 3 2.52 6.09 5.12
N VAL A 4 3.44 5.25 4.63
CA VAL A 4 3.77 3.98 5.27
C VAL A 4 4.38 4.22 6.65
N GLU A 5 5.30 5.19 6.77
CA GLU A 5 5.89 5.56 8.06
C GLU A 5 4.87 6.16 9.02
N LYS A 6 3.99 7.05 8.51
CA LYS A 6 2.90 7.64 9.28
C LYS A 6 1.98 6.55 9.85
N PHE A 7 1.48 5.66 9.00
CA PHE A 7 0.55 4.61 9.42
C PHE A 7 1.22 3.55 10.30
N SER A 8 2.48 3.24 10.06
CA SER A 8 3.24 2.32 10.92
C SER A 8 3.31 2.86 12.35
N ARG A 9 3.60 4.15 12.53
CA ARG A 9 3.59 4.82 13.83
C ARG A 9 2.20 4.88 14.45
N GLU A 10 1.18 5.27 13.67
CA GLU A 10 -0.20 5.40 14.17
C GLU A 10 -0.82 4.05 14.56
N LEU A 11 -0.45 2.96 13.89
CA LEU A 11 -1.01 1.62 14.10
C LEU A 11 -0.13 0.70 14.95
N GLY A 12 1.04 1.18 15.40
CA GLY A 12 2.01 0.37 16.15
C GLY A 12 2.58 -0.80 15.34
N LYS A 13 2.68 -0.64 14.02
CA LYS A 13 3.29 -1.61 13.09
C LYS A 13 4.74 -1.21 12.80
N ASP A 14 5.59 -2.18 12.49
CA ASP A 14 7.01 -1.96 12.23
C ASP A 14 7.37 -2.03 10.73
N VAL A 15 6.49 -1.54 9.86
CA VAL A 15 6.75 -1.56 8.41
C VAL A 15 7.79 -0.49 8.05
N ARG A 16 8.98 -0.93 7.69
CA ARG A 16 10.15 -0.08 7.43
C ARG A 16 10.54 -0.03 5.96
N ALA A 17 10.12 -1.02 5.18
CA ALA A 17 10.44 -1.15 3.77
C ALA A 17 9.20 -1.47 2.93
N ILE A 18 9.29 -1.14 1.64
CA ILE A 18 8.30 -1.51 0.63
C ILE A 18 9.04 -2.38 -0.38
N ASP A 19 8.51 -3.57 -0.65
CA ASP A 19 9.07 -4.46 -1.66
C ASP A 19 9.00 -3.84 -3.06
N GLU A 20 9.92 -4.21 -3.93
CA GLU A 20 9.99 -3.68 -5.30
C GLU A 20 8.70 -3.99 -6.08
N ALA A 21 8.14 -5.19 -5.94
CA ALA A 21 6.89 -5.54 -6.63
C ALA A 21 5.70 -4.72 -6.10
N ALA A 22 5.67 -4.43 -4.80
CA ALA A 22 4.66 -3.55 -4.21
C ALA A 22 4.80 -2.13 -4.75
N LEU A 23 6.01 -1.60 -4.84
CA LEU A 23 6.29 -0.28 -5.40
C LEU A 23 5.87 -0.20 -6.88
N HIS A 24 6.22 -1.20 -7.69
CA HIS A 24 5.80 -1.28 -9.08
C HIS A 24 4.28 -1.28 -9.22
N LYS A 25 3.56 -2.02 -8.38
CA LYS A 25 2.09 -2.05 -8.37
C LYS A 25 1.50 -0.67 -8.04
N LEU A 26 2.07 0.02 -7.06
CA LEU A 26 1.64 1.36 -6.66
C LEU A 26 1.91 2.43 -7.73
N VAL A 27 3.04 2.34 -8.43
CA VAL A 27 3.44 3.31 -9.48
C VAL A 27 2.68 3.06 -10.78
N ARG A 28 2.39 1.80 -11.12
CA ARG A 28 1.69 1.43 -12.36
C ARG A 28 0.21 1.82 -12.33
N TYR A 29 -0.40 1.88 -11.15
CA TYR A 29 -1.79 2.26 -11.02
C TYR A 29 -1.95 3.78 -11.00
N GLY A 30 -2.87 4.29 -11.83
CA GLY A 30 -3.03 5.73 -12.04
C GLY A 30 -3.78 6.49 -10.94
N TRP A 31 -4.28 5.81 -9.90
CA TRP A 31 -5.02 6.41 -8.79
C TRP A 31 -6.12 7.39 -9.23
N PRO A 32 -7.18 6.92 -9.92
CA PRO A 32 -8.28 7.79 -10.37
C PRO A 32 -8.97 8.53 -9.21
N GLY A 33 -8.95 7.98 -7.99
CA GLY A 33 -9.39 8.65 -6.76
C GLY A 33 -8.35 9.59 -6.14
N ASN A 34 -7.29 9.93 -6.88
CA ASN A 34 -6.16 10.78 -6.48
C ASN A 34 -5.42 10.23 -5.24
N VAL A 35 -4.72 11.14 -4.54
CA VAL A 35 -3.93 10.84 -3.35
C VAL A 35 -4.73 10.16 -2.22
N ARG A 36 -6.05 10.42 -2.12
CA ARG A 36 -6.90 9.80 -1.10
C ARG A 36 -7.06 8.28 -1.30
N GLU A 37 -7.13 7.83 -2.56
CA GLU A 37 -7.20 6.41 -2.87
C GLU A 37 -5.87 5.72 -2.55
N LEU A 38 -4.75 6.34 -2.91
CA LEU A 38 -3.40 5.88 -2.55
C LEU A 38 -3.23 5.78 -1.03
N GLU A 39 -3.65 6.82 -0.31
CA GLU A 39 -3.59 6.86 1.16
C GLU A 39 -4.38 5.70 1.78
N ASN A 40 -5.63 5.48 1.36
CA ASN A 40 -6.47 4.38 1.84
C ASN A 40 -5.93 3.00 1.48
N CYS A 41 -5.30 2.85 0.31
CA CYS A 41 -4.65 1.62 -0.09
C CYS A 41 -3.45 1.33 0.81
N LEU A 42 -2.55 2.30 0.99
CA LEU A 42 -1.36 2.16 1.82
C LEU A 42 -1.71 1.91 3.30
N LYS A 43 -2.75 2.59 3.81
CA LYS A 43 -3.23 2.35 5.19
C LYS A 43 -3.64 0.90 5.40
N ARG A 44 -4.42 0.34 4.45
CA ARG A 44 -4.84 -1.07 4.50
C ARG A 44 -3.66 -2.02 4.34
N ALA A 45 -2.75 -1.73 3.43
CA ALA A 45 -1.56 -2.53 3.23
C ALA A 45 -0.71 -2.61 4.52
N VAL A 46 -0.54 -1.49 5.24
CA VAL A 46 0.16 -1.49 6.54
C VAL A 46 -0.60 -2.31 7.60
N VAL A 47 -1.92 -2.25 7.64
CA VAL A 47 -2.73 -3.09 8.56
C VAL A 47 -2.53 -4.58 8.27
N LEU A 48 -2.54 -4.97 6.99
CA LEU A 48 -2.42 -6.36 6.54
C LEU A 48 -0.99 -6.90 6.64
N SER A 49 0.01 -6.03 6.56
CA SER A 49 1.40 -6.42 6.65
C SER A 49 1.68 -7.21 7.95
N LYS A 50 2.45 -8.29 7.79
CA LYS A 50 2.80 -9.22 8.87
C LYS A 50 4.22 -9.02 9.39
N GLY A 51 5.03 -8.19 8.75
CA GLY A 51 6.42 -7.96 9.09
C GLY A 51 6.85 -6.52 8.83
N ASP A 52 8.14 -6.33 8.63
CA ASP A 52 8.76 -5.03 8.40
C ASP A 52 8.86 -4.62 6.92
N LEU A 53 8.47 -5.53 6.02
CA LEU A 53 8.41 -5.33 4.58
C LEU A 53 6.95 -5.36 4.11
N LEU A 54 6.55 -4.33 3.36
CA LEU A 54 5.26 -4.26 2.67
C LEU A 54 5.34 -5.02 1.34
N ASN A 55 4.65 -6.15 1.22
CA ASN A 55 4.68 -6.97 0.01
C ASN A 55 3.58 -6.57 -0.98
N ALA A 56 3.71 -7.02 -2.23
CA ALA A 56 2.74 -6.72 -3.29
C ALA A 56 1.35 -7.31 -3.00
N GLU A 57 1.29 -8.37 -2.18
CA GLU A 57 0.06 -9.04 -1.73
C GLU A 57 -0.72 -8.18 -0.73
N ASP A 58 -0.01 -7.41 0.12
CA ASP A 58 -0.63 -6.49 1.08
C ASP A 58 -1.26 -5.28 0.38
N VAL A 59 -0.73 -4.90 -0.79
CA VAL A 59 -1.21 -3.79 -1.61
C VAL A 59 -2.43 -4.22 -2.44
N GLN A 60 -3.63 -3.98 -1.91
CA GLN A 60 -4.88 -4.23 -2.61
C GLN A 60 -5.43 -2.96 -3.28
N ILE A 61 -5.49 -2.98 -4.62
CA ILE A 61 -5.97 -1.86 -5.44
C ILE A 61 -7.40 -2.19 -5.89
N GLN A 62 -8.38 -1.42 -5.41
CA GLN A 62 -9.81 -1.69 -5.60
C GLN A 62 -10.35 -1.35 -7.00
N GLY A 63 -9.49 -0.94 -7.95
CA GLY A 63 -9.87 -0.67 -9.35
C GLY A 63 -9.40 -1.71 -10.37
N THR A 64 -8.96 -2.89 -9.92
CA THR A 64 -8.52 -3.99 -10.80
C THR A 64 -9.63 -5.00 -11.12
N GLU A 65 -10.87 -4.52 -11.31
CA GLU A 65 -11.86 -5.28 -12.08
C GLU A 65 -11.76 -4.87 -13.55
N LYS A 66 -10.77 -5.41 -14.26
CA LYS A 66 -11.04 -5.87 -15.62
C LYS A 66 -11.12 -7.39 -15.55
N LYS A 67 -12.33 -7.89 -15.28
CA LYS A 67 -12.73 -9.19 -15.83
C LYS A 67 -12.67 -9.03 -17.34
N GLU A 68 -11.75 -9.76 -17.98
CA GLU A 68 -11.90 -10.12 -19.38
C GLU A 68 -13.17 -10.98 -19.57
#